data_AF-A0A5C4LME9-F1
#
_entry.id   AF-A0A5C4LME9-F1
#
_cell.length_a   1.000
_cell.length_b   1.000
_cell.length_c   1.000
_cell.angle_alpha   90.00
_cell.angle_beta   90.00
_cell.angle_gamma   90.00
#
_symmetry.space_group_name_H-M   'P 1'
#
loop_
_entity.id
_entity.type
_entity.pdbx_description
1 polymer ?
#
loop_
_entity_poly.entity_id
_entity_poly.type
_entity_poly.pdbx_seq_one_letter_code
_entity_poly.pdbx_strand_id
1 'polypeptide(L)'
;MTPLEPTSGMERLTACITEAQDRFAALLRSYLEHHGTTVDQYVRYLSFQYHLTRDVQRYFMAIAAHPDLARRRRLREFLYRFANEEELHYLVAANDLDRLGLNPLPMPFDVELWHAYFRSVVQERPFVRLGAATVLENISDGNAKSWVKRALQGPYLSRENTKFLVLHQHEALPHGDQIMDAIAQGDLEERHFDDLIEGARKGTVLYLRMAEWAVRPGGLAALADQDSLVLDAAEAERIRSFQMSELDAV
;
A
#
# COMPACT_ATOMS: atom_id res chain seq x y z
N MET A 1 -18.52 -13.52 28.32
CA MET A 1 -17.05 -13.49 28.49
C MET A 1 -16.55 -12.33 27.67
N THR A 2 -16.02 -11.29 28.31
CA THR A 2 -15.34 -10.20 27.61
C THR A 2 -14.05 -10.76 27.03
N PRO A 3 -13.71 -10.53 25.74
CA PRO A 3 -12.41 -10.92 25.22
C PRO A 3 -11.31 -10.32 26.09
N LEU A 4 -10.29 -11.11 26.44
CA LEU A 4 -9.11 -10.59 27.12
C LEU A 4 -8.43 -9.57 26.19
N GLU A 5 -8.03 -8.42 26.73
CA GLU A 5 -7.28 -7.45 25.93
C GLU A 5 -5.92 -8.03 25.51
N PRO A 6 -5.44 -7.75 24.28
CA PRO A 6 -4.15 -8.23 23.80
C PRO A 6 -3.02 -7.75 24.72
N THR A 7 -2.14 -8.67 25.08
CA THR A 7 -1.18 -8.50 26.19
C THR A 7 0.22 -8.07 25.74
N SER A 8 0.54 -8.18 24.45
CA SER A 8 1.81 -7.72 23.86
C SER A 8 1.62 -6.73 22.71
N GLY A 9 2.64 -5.92 22.43
CA GLY A 9 2.66 -4.99 21.30
C GLY A 9 2.41 -5.65 19.94
N MET A 10 2.93 -6.86 19.72
CA MET A 10 2.68 -7.64 18.49
C MET A 10 1.22 -8.08 18.38
N GLU A 11 0.62 -8.58 19.47
CA GLU A 11 -0.81 -8.95 19.47
C GLU A 11 -1.71 -7.74 19.19
N ARG A 12 -1.38 -6.57 19.75
CA ARG A 12 -2.09 -5.30 19.49
C ARG A 12 -1.97 -4.89 18.01
N LEU A 13 -0.80 -5.04 17.40
CA LEU A 13 -0.57 -4.74 15.99
C LEU A 13 -1.34 -5.70 15.07
N THR A 14 -1.30 -7.00 15.34
CA THR A 14 -2.07 -8.02 14.62
C THR A 14 -3.57 -7.74 14.70
N ALA A 15 -4.08 -7.36 15.88
CA ALA A 15 -5.48 -6.97 16.03
C ALA A 15 -5.84 -5.76 15.15
N CYS A 16 -4.95 -4.77 15.01
CA CYS A 16 -5.16 -3.64 14.11
C CYS A 16 -5.19 -4.05 12.63
N ILE A 17 -4.35 -5.02 12.22
CA ILE A 17 -4.37 -5.59 10.87
C ILE A 17 -5.71 -6.28 10.61
N THR A 18 -6.16 -7.14 11.53
CA THR A 18 -7.46 -7.84 11.38
C THR A 18 -8.61 -6.85 11.29
N GLU A 19 -8.62 -5.80 12.13
CA GLU A 19 -9.64 -4.75 12.04
C GLU A 19 -9.60 -4.02 10.69
N ALA A 20 -8.40 -3.75 10.15
CA ALA A 20 -8.24 -3.13 8.84
C ALA A 20 -8.77 -4.04 7.71
N GLN A 21 -8.47 -5.33 7.76
CA GLN A 21 -8.99 -6.34 6.82
C GLN A 21 -10.51 -6.39 6.86
N ASP A 22 -11.13 -6.38 8.04
CA ASP A 22 -12.60 -6.37 8.20
C ASP A 22 -13.23 -5.14 7.57
N ARG A 23 -12.65 -3.96 7.82
CA ARG A 23 -13.14 -2.69 7.26
C ARG A 23 -12.98 -2.65 5.74
N PHE A 24 -11.86 -3.17 5.22
CA PHE A 24 -11.64 -3.24 3.78
C PHE A 24 -12.58 -4.24 3.11
N ALA A 25 -12.80 -5.41 3.72
CA ALA A 25 -13.79 -6.39 3.30
C ALA A 25 -15.20 -5.77 3.25
N ALA A 26 -15.59 -5.01 4.28
CA ALA A 26 -16.88 -4.33 4.35
C ALA A 26 -17.03 -3.28 3.23
N LEU A 27 -15.98 -2.49 2.96
CA LEU A 27 -15.96 -1.52 1.86
C LEU A 27 -16.16 -2.21 0.51
N LEU A 28 -15.34 -3.23 0.21
CA LEU A 28 -15.43 -3.98 -1.04
C LEU A 28 -16.78 -4.67 -1.18
N ARG A 29 -17.27 -5.34 -0.12
CA ARG A 29 -18.59 -5.98 -0.09
C ARG A 29 -19.70 -5.00 -0.44
N SER A 30 -19.71 -3.82 0.20
CA SER A 30 -20.77 -2.82 0.01
C SER A 30 -20.98 -2.40 -1.45
N TYR A 31 -19.96 -2.60 -2.29
CA TYR A 31 -20.03 -2.34 -3.71
C TYR A 31 -20.18 -3.63 -4.54
N LEU A 32 -19.31 -4.60 -4.32
CA LEU A 32 -19.20 -5.80 -5.15
C LEU A 32 -20.33 -6.80 -4.95
N GLU A 33 -21.07 -6.74 -3.85
CA GLU A 33 -22.20 -7.65 -3.60
C GLU A 33 -23.25 -7.56 -4.72
N HIS A 34 -23.45 -6.37 -5.28
CA HIS A 34 -24.47 -6.09 -6.31
C HIS A 34 -23.91 -5.63 -7.66
N HIS A 35 -22.60 -5.37 -7.75
CA HIS A 35 -21.96 -4.84 -8.95
C HIS A 35 -20.71 -5.64 -9.34
N GLY A 36 -20.47 -5.78 -10.64
CA GLY A 36 -19.15 -6.17 -11.16
C GLY A 36 -18.18 -5.00 -11.11
N THR A 37 -16.89 -5.27 -11.16
CA THR A 37 -15.89 -4.21 -11.33
C THR A 37 -15.90 -3.66 -12.75
N THR A 38 -15.53 -2.39 -12.90
CA THR A 38 -15.45 -1.69 -14.19
C THR A 38 -14.01 -1.31 -14.52
N VAL A 39 -13.75 -1.04 -15.81
CA VAL A 39 -12.44 -0.54 -16.26
C VAL A 39 -12.07 0.75 -15.54
N ASP A 40 -13.03 1.68 -15.36
CA ASP A 40 -12.80 2.96 -14.68
C ASP A 40 -12.29 2.77 -13.24
N GLN A 41 -12.90 1.85 -12.49
CA GLN A 41 -12.47 1.53 -11.13
C GLN A 41 -11.07 0.93 -11.09
N TYR A 42 -10.74 0.10 -12.06
CA TYR A 42 -9.42 -0.49 -12.16
C TYR A 42 -8.36 0.55 -12.52
N VAL A 43 -8.68 1.46 -13.43
CA VAL A 43 -7.81 2.58 -13.79
C VAL A 43 -7.56 3.47 -12.59
N ARG A 44 -8.61 3.81 -11.83
CA ARG A 44 -8.46 4.55 -10.57
C ARG A 44 -7.59 3.78 -9.57
N TYR A 45 -7.86 2.49 -9.37
CA TYR A 45 -7.05 1.66 -8.47
C TYR A 45 -5.56 1.69 -8.84
N LEU A 46 -5.20 1.38 -10.08
CA LEU A 46 -3.81 1.41 -10.53
C LEU A 46 -3.21 2.82 -10.47
N SER A 47 -4.01 3.86 -10.73
CA SER A 47 -3.54 5.24 -10.68
C SER A 47 -3.18 5.67 -9.26
N PHE A 48 -4.01 5.39 -8.26
CA PHE A 48 -3.63 5.72 -6.88
C PHE A 48 -2.46 4.85 -6.42
N GLN A 49 -2.37 3.58 -6.84
CA GLN A 49 -1.24 2.71 -6.50
C GLN A 49 0.07 3.22 -7.10
N TYR A 50 0.05 3.63 -8.36
CA TYR A 50 1.18 4.31 -9.02
C TYR A 50 1.67 5.49 -8.19
N HIS A 51 0.77 6.39 -7.79
CA HIS A 51 1.17 7.56 -7.00
C HIS A 51 1.61 7.21 -5.58
N LEU A 52 0.91 6.29 -4.92
CA LEU A 52 1.16 5.89 -3.53
C LEU A 52 2.52 5.20 -3.37
N THR A 53 2.89 4.37 -4.34
CA THR A 53 4.16 3.61 -4.34
C THR A 53 5.31 4.38 -4.97
N ARG A 54 5.04 5.45 -5.73
CA ARG A 54 6.09 6.33 -6.24
C ARG A 54 6.82 7.02 -5.08
N ASP A 55 8.14 6.96 -5.11
CA ASP A 55 9.02 7.46 -4.04
C ASP A 55 8.85 6.73 -2.67
N VAL A 56 8.22 5.55 -2.63
CA VAL A 56 7.98 4.83 -1.35
C VAL A 56 9.27 4.44 -0.63
N GLN A 57 10.35 4.15 -1.38
CA GLN A 57 11.68 3.84 -0.86
C GLN A 57 12.21 4.92 0.08
N ARG A 58 11.85 6.19 -0.16
CA ARG A 58 12.29 7.31 0.67
C ARG A 58 11.80 7.19 2.11
N TYR A 59 10.61 6.63 2.33
CA TYR A 59 10.10 6.42 3.68
C TYR A 59 10.92 5.37 4.42
N PHE A 60 11.16 4.22 3.79
CA PHE A 60 11.89 3.12 4.41
C PHE A 60 13.36 3.47 4.65
N MET A 61 13.99 4.22 3.73
CA MET A 61 15.33 4.77 3.95
C MET A 61 15.37 5.78 5.10
N ALA A 62 14.36 6.64 5.25
CA ALA A 62 14.27 7.57 6.38
C ALA A 62 14.13 6.83 7.72
N ILE A 63 13.26 5.80 7.78
CA ILE A 63 13.12 4.95 8.96
C ILE A 63 14.45 4.25 9.29
N ALA A 64 15.09 3.65 8.28
CA ALA A 64 16.38 2.96 8.44
C ALA A 64 17.51 3.90 8.92
N ALA A 65 17.46 5.18 8.54
CA ALA A 65 18.45 6.17 8.96
C ALA A 65 18.21 6.75 10.37
N HIS A 66 17.03 6.54 10.96
CA HIS A 66 16.63 7.20 12.19
C HIS A 66 17.45 6.72 13.43
N PRO A 67 17.81 7.60 14.39
CA PRO A 67 18.59 7.24 15.57
C PRO A 67 18.01 6.10 16.43
N ASP A 68 16.68 5.96 16.49
CA ASP A 68 16.04 4.84 17.20
C ASP A 68 16.41 3.47 16.63
N LEU A 69 16.89 3.41 15.38
CA LEU A 69 17.35 2.18 14.72
C LEU A 69 18.85 1.92 14.92
N ALA A 70 19.60 2.82 15.59
CA ALA A 70 21.06 2.70 15.74
C ALA A 70 21.51 1.41 16.43
N ARG A 71 20.70 0.90 17.37
CA ARG A 71 20.94 -0.38 18.07
C ARG A 71 20.16 -1.56 17.48
N ARG A 72 19.31 -1.33 16.49
CA ARG A 72 18.39 -2.30 15.89
C ARG A 72 18.87 -2.68 14.48
N ARG A 73 20.10 -3.18 14.39
CA ARG A 73 20.83 -3.36 13.12
C ARG A 73 20.10 -4.26 12.12
N ARG A 74 19.45 -5.33 12.59
CA ARG A 74 18.70 -6.26 11.74
C ARG A 74 17.48 -5.60 11.10
N LEU A 75 16.66 -4.91 11.91
CA LEU A 75 15.50 -4.16 11.40
C LEU A 75 15.95 -3.04 10.45
N ARG A 76 17.05 -2.35 10.76
CA ARG A 76 17.63 -1.33 9.88
C ARG A 76 18.06 -1.91 8.52
N GLU A 77 18.74 -3.04 8.51
CA GLU A 77 19.18 -3.73 7.30
C GLU A 77 17.99 -4.21 6.47
N PHE A 78 16.97 -4.79 7.12
CA PHE A 78 15.71 -5.17 6.49
C PHE A 78 15.07 -3.97 5.78
N LEU A 79 14.86 -2.85 6.49
CA LEU A 79 14.24 -1.66 5.92
C LEU A 79 15.02 -1.06 4.75
N TYR A 80 16.35 -1.11 4.80
CA TYR A 80 17.20 -0.67 3.69
C TYR A 80 17.00 -1.53 2.43
N ARG A 81 16.97 -2.86 2.59
CA ARG A 81 16.74 -3.78 1.45
C ARG A 81 15.31 -3.64 0.91
N PHE A 82 14.34 -3.64 1.82
CA PHE A 82 12.93 -3.45 1.50
C PHE A 82 12.70 -2.14 0.72
N ALA A 83 13.37 -1.06 1.12
CA ALA A 83 13.30 0.20 0.39
C ALA A 83 13.75 0.07 -1.07
N ASN A 84 14.86 -0.61 -1.33
CA ASN A 84 15.38 -0.75 -2.69
C ASN A 84 14.42 -1.62 -3.53
N GLU A 85 13.97 -2.74 -2.99
CA GLU A 85 13.03 -3.66 -3.64
C GLU A 85 11.75 -2.93 -4.11
N GLU A 86 11.20 -2.07 -3.25
CA GLU A 86 9.98 -1.30 -3.53
C GLU A 86 10.14 -0.17 -4.55
N GLU A 87 11.37 0.27 -4.86
CA GLU A 87 11.61 1.52 -5.60
C GLU A 87 10.93 1.56 -6.98
N LEU A 88 10.82 0.41 -7.65
CA LEU A 88 10.30 0.30 -9.01
C LEU A 88 8.85 -0.20 -9.06
N HIS A 89 8.21 -0.50 -7.92
CA HIS A 89 6.86 -1.07 -7.89
C HIS A 89 5.79 -0.18 -8.54
N TYR A 90 5.96 1.14 -8.46
CA TYR A 90 5.06 2.07 -9.12
C TYR A 90 5.03 1.90 -10.65
N LEU A 91 6.15 1.49 -11.26
CA LEU A 91 6.21 1.23 -12.71
C LEU A 91 5.41 0.00 -13.11
N VAL A 92 5.23 -0.97 -12.21
CA VAL A 92 4.38 -2.14 -12.47
C VAL A 92 2.91 -1.71 -12.62
N ALA A 93 2.42 -0.82 -11.75
CA ALA A 93 1.07 -0.26 -11.85
C ALA A 93 0.89 0.57 -13.13
N ALA A 94 1.88 1.40 -13.47
CA ALA A 94 1.85 2.20 -14.69
C ALA A 94 1.93 1.34 -15.96
N ASN A 95 2.72 0.25 -15.94
CA ASN A 95 2.81 -0.66 -17.07
C ASN A 95 1.48 -1.37 -17.32
N ASP A 96 0.79 -1.83 -16.27
CA ASP A 96 -0.55 -2.41 -16.40
C ASP A 96 -1.56 -1.42 -17.03
N LEU A 97 -1.45 -0.12 -16.72
CA LEU A 97 -2.24 0.94 -17.38
C LEU A 97 -1.84 1.14 -18.85
N ASP A 98 -0.54 1.16 -19.16
CA ASP A 98 -0.04 1.28 -20.53
C ASP A 98 -0.52 0.11 -21.41
N ARG A 99 -0.62 -1.12 -20.85
CA ARG A 99 -1.23 -2.28 -21.53
C ARG A 99 -2.71 -2.13 -21.83
N LEU A 100 -3.40 -1.24 -21.13
CA LEU A 100 -4.78 -0.83 -21.43
C LEU A 100 -4.84 0.34 -22.44
N GLY A 101 -3.69 0.87 -22.88
CA GLY A 101 -3.60 2.07 -23.71
C GLY A 101 -3.92 3.34 -22.92
N LEU A 102 -3.70 3.33 -21.60
CA LEU A 102 -4.07 4.41 -20.69
C LEU A 102 -2.85 4.91 -19.90
N ASN A 103 -2.91 6.16 -19.44
CA ASN A 103 -1.95 6.73 -18.51
C ASN A 103 -2.53 6.74 -17.09
N PRO A 104 -1.68 6.83 -16.04
CA PRO A 104 -2.15 7.13 -14.70
C PRO A 104 -3.00 8.41 -14.68
N LEU A 105 -4.10 8.38 -13.92
CA LEU A 105 -4.87 9.58 -13.57
C LEU A 105 -4.04 10.50 -12.67
N PRO A 106 -4.42 11.79 -12.52
CA PRO A 106 -3.83 12.68 -11.52
C PRO A 106 -3.81 12.06 -10.13
N MET A 107 -2.83 12.49 -9.31
CA MET A 107 -2.72 12.05 -7.92
C MET A 107 -4.02 12.41 -7.18
N PRO A 108 -4.77 11.43 -6.63
CA PRO A 108 -5.97 11.74 -5.90
C PRO A 108 -5.61 12.42 -4.58
N PHE A 109 -6.49 13.30 -4.09
CA PHE A 109 -6.26 14.10 -2.90
C PHE A 109 -5.87 13.27 -1.66
N ASP A 110 -6.44 12.09 -1.49
CA ASP A 110 -6.10 11.20 -0.37
C ASP A 110 -4.65 10.69 -0.42
N VAL A 111 -4.07 10.53 -1.61
CA VAL A 111 -2.64 10.20 -1.78
C VAL A 111 -1.76 11.42 -1.49
N GLU A 112 -2.19 12.62 -1.85
CA GLU A 112 -1.50 13.85 -1.43
C GLU A 112 -1.46 13.97 0.10
N LEU A 113 -2.59 13.76 0.77
CA LEU A 113 -2.68 13.77 2.23
C LEU A 113 -1.79 12.70 2.86
N TRP A 114 -1.76 11.49 2.29
CA TRP A 114 -0.86 10.43 2.72
C TRP A 114 0.60 10.88 2.67
N HIS A 115 1.05 11.39 1.52
CA HIS A 115 2.42 11.82 1.38
C HIS A 115 2.75 12.99 2.30
N ALA A 116 1.88 13.98 2.41
CA ALA A 116 2.08 15.14 3.27
C ALA A 116 2.24 14.73 4.74
N TYR A 117 1.31 13.92 5.25
CA TYR A 117 1.34 13.46 6.63
C TYR A 117 2.55 12.56 6.93
N PHE A 118 2.80 11.57 6.07
CA PHE A 118 3.86 10.61 6.36
C PHE A 118 5.27 11.17 6.12
N ARG A 119 5.44 12.13 5.21
CA ARG A 119 6.73 12.86 5.07
C ARG A 119 7.01 13.71 6.30
N SER A 120 6.00 14.34 6.90
CA SER A 120 6.21 15.17 8.08
C SER A 120 6.52 14.35 9.33
N VAL A 121 5.89 13.18 9.50
CA VAL A 121 6.03 12.39 10.74
C VAL A 121 7.24 11.45 10.76
N VAL A 122 7.68 10.94 9.60
CA VAL A 122 8.69 9.85 9.54
C VAL A 122 10.06 10.25 10.11
N GLN A 123 10.39 11.55 10.07
CA GLN A 123 11.67 12.05 10.56
C GLN A 123 11.78 12.03 12.09
N GLU A 124 10.64 12.15 12.79
CA GLU A 124 10.60 12.22 14.26
C GLU A 124 10.03 10.94 14.89
N ARG A 125 9.06 10.32 14.22
CA ARG A 125 8.33 9.12 14.68
C ARG A 125 8.29 8.08 13.54
N PRO A 126 9.43 7.45 13.22
CA PRO A 126 9.55 6.58 12.04
C PRO A 126 8.64 5.35 12.14
N PHE A 127 8.34 4.87 13.35
CA PHE A 127 7.48 3.72 13.60
C PHE A 127 6.01 4.00 13.26
N VAL A 128 5.55 5.27 13.25
CA VAL A 128 4.22 5.62 12.76
C VAL A 128 4.10 5.32 11.27
N ARG A 129 5.13 5.61 10.47
CA ARG A 129 5.11 5.26 9.05
C ARG A 129 5.28 3.75 8.82
N LEU A 130 6.11 3.08 9.63
CA LEU A 130 6.28 1.64 9.55
C LEU A 130 4.95 0.90 9.83
N GLY A 131 4.21 1.31 10.86
CA GLY A 131 2.92 0.70 11.18
C GLY A 131 1.88 0.85 10.08
N ALA A 132 1.91 1.99 9.37
CA ALA A 132 1.09 2.18 8.19
C ALA A 132 1.48 1.22 7.04
N ALA A 133 2.78 1.00 6.80
CA ALA A 133 3.23 0.00 5.82
C ALA A 133 2.76 -1.40 6.22
N THR A 134 2.97 -1.77 7.49
CA THR A 134 2.57 -3.08 8.01
C THR A 134 1.10 -3.40 7.76
N VAL A 135 0.19 -2.43 7.95
CA VAL A 135 -1.22 -2.65 7.63
C VAL A 135 -1.44 -2.78 6.12
N LEU A 136 -0.88 -1.90 5.31
CA LEU A 136 -1.12 -1.91 3.86
C LEU A 136 -0.69 -3.22 3.21
N GLU A 137 0.48 -3.75 3.59
CA GLU A 137 0.97 -5.03 3.07
C GLU A 137 0.12 -6.24 3.48
N ASN A 138 -0.69 -6.10 4.54
CA ASN A 138 -1.52 -7.19 5.06
C ASN A 138 -3.03 -6.99 4.82
N ILE A 139 -3.47 -5.80 4.38
CA ILE A 139 -4.90 -5.44 4.38
C ILE A 139 -5.72 -6.26 3.40
N SER A 140 -5.09 -6.77 2.34
CA SER A 140 -5.75 -7.53 1.28
C SER A 140 -5.94 -9.02 1.59
N ASP A 141 -5.37 -9.52 2.70
CA ASP A 141 -5.50 -10.92 3.13
C ASP A 141 -6.65 -11.12 4.14
N GLY A 142 -6.68 -12.27 4.83
CA GLY A 142 -7.68 -12.59 5.85
C GLY A 142 -9.11 -12.44 5.35
N ASN A 143 -9.91 -11.66 6.06
CA ASN A 143 -11.32 -11.45 5.75
C ASN A 143 -11.56 -10.64 4.46
N ALA A 144 -10.58 -9.86 3.99
CA ALA A 144 -10.66 -9.12 2.73
C ALA A 144 -10.36 -9.99 1.50
N LYS A 145 -9.60 -11.09 1.67
CA LYS A 145 -9.05 -11.91 0.57
C LYS A 145 -10.08 -12.31 -0.47
N SER A 146 -11.23 -12.81 -0.04
CA SER A 146 -12.29 -13.29 -0.94
C SER A 146 -12.91 -12.15 -1.76
N TRP A 147 -13.05 -10.96 -1.16
CA TRP A 147 -13.56 -9.76 -1.81
C TRP A 147 -12.55 -9.14 -2.76
N VAL A 148 -11.27 -9.10 -2.37
CA VAL A 148 -10.19 -8.69 -3.27
C VAL A 148 -10.18 -9.62 -4.48
N LYS A 149 -10.19 -10.95 -4.29
CA LYS A 149 -10.28 -11.91 -5.40
C LYS A 149 -11.47 -11.65 -6.32
N ARG A 150 -12.64 -11.32 -5.77
CA ARG A 150 -13.83 -10.94 -6.56
C ARG A 150 -13.63 -9.65 -7.34
N ALA A 151 -12.97 -8.65 -6.77
CA ALA A 151 -12.65 -7.40 -7.46
C ALA A 151 -11.78 -7.64 -8.71
N LEU A 152 -10.95 -8.68 -8.67
CA LEU A 152 -10.00 -9.05 -9.74
C LEU A 152 -10.55 -10.05 -10.76
N GLN A 153 -11.88 -10.12 -10.91
CA GLN A 153 -12.54 -10.99 -11.89
C GLN A 153 -13.22 -10.20 -13.02
N GLY A 154 -12.82 -8.94 -13.22
CA GLY A 154 -13.34 -8.10 -14.29
C GLY A 154 -13.02 -8.65 -15.68
N PRO A 155 -13.96 -8.60 -16.65
CA PRO A 155 -13.76 -9.15 -18.00
C PRO A 155 -12.70 -8.41 -18.84
N TYR A 156 -12.25 -7.24 -18.37
CA TYR A 156 -11.20 -6.42 -18.97
C TYR A 156 -9.78 -6.81 -18.49
N LEU A 157 -9.68 -7.70 -17.50
CA LEU A 157 -8.41 -8.16 -16.97
C LEU A 157 -7.82 -9.27 -17.84
N SER A 158 -6.52 -9.19 -18.08
CA SER A 158 -5.71 -10.12 -18.86
C SER A 158 -4.39 -10.38 -18.13
N ARG A 159 -3.64 -11.39 -18.56
CA ARG A 159 -2.31 -11.68 -17.99
C ARG A 159 -1.32 -10.51 -18.16
N GLU A 160 -1.56 -9.64 -19.14
CA GLU A 160 -0.66 -8.53 -19.48
C GLU A 160 -0.89 -7.30 -18.61
N ASN A 161 -2.14 -7.06 -18.17
CA ASN A 161 -2.53 -5.87 -17.41
C ASN A 161 -2.89 -6.17 -15.94
N THR A 162 -2.34 -7.24 -15.38
CA THR A 162 -2.56 -7.68 -13.99
C THR A 162 -1.25 -7.95 -13.25
N LYS A 163 -0.11 -7.48 -13.76
CA LYS A 163 1.20 -7.73 -13.14
C LYS A 163 1.30 -7.14 -11.75
N PHE A 164 0.77 -5.94 -11.54
CA PHE A 164 0.78 -5.28 -10.24
C PHE A 164 -0.01 -6.11 -9.22
N LEU A 165 -1.20 -6.55 -9.60
CA LEU A 165 -2.05 -7.39 -8.76
C LEU A 165 -1.38 -8.73 -8.44
N VAL A 166 -0.78 -9.36 -9.45
CA VAL A 166 -0.09 -10.63 -9.28
C VAL A 166 1.08 -10.47 -8.31
N LEU A 167 1.90 -9.42 -8.48
CA LEU A 167 3.03 -9.13 -7.61
C LEU A 167 2.60 -8.96 -6.14
N HIS A 168 1.50 -8.23 -5.89
CA HIS A 168 1.01 -7.92 -4.54
C HIS A 168 0.03 -8.98 -3.97
N GLN A 169 -0.30 -10.04 -4.71
CA GLN A 169 -1.15 -11.15 -4.25
C GLN A 169 -0.42 -12.48 -4.13
N HIS A 170 0.66 -12.70 -4.88
CA HIS A 170 1.34 -13.98 -4.95
C HIS A 170 2.53 -14.09 -3.99
N GLU A 171 2.69 -15.31 -3.50
CA GLU A 171 3.65 -15.89 -2.54
C GLU A 171 5.15 -15.67 -2.83
N ALA A 172 5.53 -14.91 -3.86
CA ALA A 172 6.94 -14.70 -4.18
C ALA A 172 7.64 -13.86 -3.08
N LEU A 173 6.94 -12.86 -2.54
CA LEU A 173 7.44 -11.94 -1.54
C LEU A 173 6.31 -11.61 -0.55
N PRO A 174 6.15 -12.38 0.54
CA PRO A 174 5.12 -12.11 1.54
C PRO A 174 5.55 -10.92 2.41
N HIS A 175 5.58 -9.71 1.82
CA HIS A 175 6.06 -8.49 2.47
C HIS A 175 5.37 -8.23 3.80
N GLY A 176 4.07 -8.52 3.89
CA GLY A 176 3.31 -8.46 5.12
C GLY A 176 3.93 -9.28 6.25
N ASP A 177 4.27 -10.54 5.97
CA ASP A 177 4.92 -11.44 6.93
C ASP A 177 6.37 -11.02 7.22
N GLN A 178 7.12 -10.62 6.19
CA GLN A 178 8.50 -10.17 6.34
C GLN A 178 8.62 -8.92 7.24
N ILE A 179 7.71 -7.95 7.07
CA ILE A 179 7.65 -6.77 7.94
C ILE A 179 7.31 -7.18 9.38
N MET A 180 6.34 -8.08 9.56
CA MET A 180 5.94 -8.56 10.89
C MET A 180 7.09 -9.30 11.60
N ASP A 181 7.81 -10.15 10.88
CA ASP A 181 8.99 -10.86 11.37
C ASP A 181 10.13 -9.90 11.74
N ALA A 182 10.38 -8.89 10.89
CA ALA A 182 11.41 -7.88 11.14
C ALA A 182 11.07 -7.02 12.38
N ILE A 183 9.80 -6.69 12.58
CA ILE A 183 9.31 -5.98 13.78
C ILE A 183 9.47 -6.86 15.02
N ALA A 184 9.06 -8.13 14.97
CA ALA A 184 9.17 -9.08 16.08
C ALA A 184 10.62 -9.30 16.52
N GLN A 185 11.56 -9.28 15.57
CA GLN A 185 13.00 -9.41 15.81
C GLN A 185 13.70 -8.06 16.06
N GLY A 186 12.96 -6.95 16.11
CA GLY A 186 13.48 -5.60 16.15
C GLY A 186 13.85 -5.07 17.54
N ASP A 187 13.66 -5.87 18.60
CA ASP A 187 13.86 -5.47 20.01
C ASP A 187 13.18 -4.12 20.34
N LEU A 188 11.90 -4.02 19.99
CA LEU A 188 11.12 -2.80 20.15
C LEU A 188 10.60 -2.62 21.58
N GLU A 189 10.81 -1.41 22.11
CA GLU A 189 10.13 -0.91 23.32
C GLU A 189 8.63 -0.63 23.09
N GLU A 190 7.85 -0.59 24.17
CA GLU A 190 6.40 -0.32 24.13
C GLU A 190 6.04 0.96 23.38
N ARG A 191 6.82 2.04 23.56
CA ARG A 191 6.62 3.31 22.84
C ARG A 191 6.64 3.16 21.32
N HIS A 192 7.43 2.21 20.78
CA HIS A 192 7.47 1.97 19.35
C HIS A 192 6.23 1.21 18.88
N PHE A 193 5.70 0.31 19.71
CA PHE A 193 4.44 -0.37 19.42
C PHE A 193 3.26 0.61 19.44
N ASP A 194 3.23 1.57 20.35
CA ASP A 194 2.23 2.63 20.34
C ASP A 194 2.28 3.45 19.03
N ASP A 195 3.48 3.81 18.57
CA ASP A 195 3.69 4.46 17.27
C ASP A 195 3.23 3.56 16.10
N LEU A 196 3.59 2.27 16.09
CA LEU A 196 3.16 1.31 15.07
C LEU A 196 1.64 1.21 15.00
N ILE A 197 0.96 1.13 16.15
CA ILE A 197 -0.50 1.03 16.24
C ILE A 197 -1.19 2.31 15.77
N GLU A 198 -0.66 3.47 16.17
CA GLU A 198 -1.14 4.76 15.65
C GLU A 198 -0.99 4.83 14.13
N GLY A 199 0.17 4.44 13.63
CA GLY A 199 0.50 4.34 12.22
C GLY A 199 -0.45 3.45 11.45
N ALA A 200 -0.64 2.22 11.94
CA ALA A 200 -1.56 1.23 11.42
C ALA A 200 -2.97 1.80 11.28
N ARG A 201 -3.52 2.39 12.35
CA ARG A 201 -4.87 2.98 12.34
C ARG A 201 -5.01 4.13 11.35
N LYS A 202 -4.05 5.06 11.32
CA LYS A 202 -4.06 6.19 10.38
C LYS A 202 -3.87 5.74 8.94
N GLY A 203 -3.01 4.75 8.71
CA GLY A 203 -2.80 4.08 7.43
C GLY A 203 -4.09 3.45 6.92
N THR A 204 -4.80 2.69 7.76
CA THR A 204 -6.12 2.13 7.44
C THR A 204 -7.09 3.21 6.97
N VAL A 205 -7.23 4.31 7.72
CA VAL A 205 -8.18 5.38 7.38
C VAL A 205 -7.88 5.97 6.00
N LEU A 206 -6.63 6.35 5.75
CA LEU A 206 -6.26 6.97 4.48
C LEU A 206 -6.37 5.98 3.31
N TYR A 207 -5.92 4.73 3.49
CA TYR A 207 -6.02 3.71 2.45
C TYR A 207 -7.47 3.36 2.10
N LEU A 208 -8.36 3.24 3.10
CA LEU A 208 -9.78 2.99 2.83
C LEU A 208 -10.44 4.14 2.08
N ARG A 209 -10.00 5.39 2.29
CA ARG A 209 -10.46 6.55 1.49
C ARG A 209 -9.99 6.46 0.04
N MET A 210 -8.73 6.10 -0.20
CA MET A 210 -8.21 5.87 -1.56
C MET A 210 -8.93 4.71 -2.26
N ALA A 211 -9.15 3.60 -1.53
CA ALA A 211 -9.89 2.46 -2.04
C ALA A 211 -11.35 2.83 -2.34
N GLU A 212 -11.99 3.62 -1.49
CA GLU A 212 -13.34 4.14 -1.73
C GLU A 212 -13.37 5.01 -2.99
N TRP A 213 -12.42 5.92 -3.16
CA TRP A 213 -12.29 6.74 -4.36
C TRP A 213 -12.17 5.88 -5.63
N ALA A 214 -11.43 4.78 -5.57
CA ALA A 214 -11.31 3.86 -6.69
C ALA A 214 -12.59 3.06 -6.96
N VAL A 215 -13.26 2.54 -5.93
CA VAL A 215 -14.46 1.71 -6.11
C VAL A 215 -15.75 2.53 -6.27
N ARG A 216 -15.75 3.81 -5.92
CA ARG A 216 -16.90 4.73 -6.04
C ARG A 216 -16.50 6.01 -6.77
N PRO A 217 -16.42 6.01 -8.12
CA PRO A 217 -16.02 7.17 -8.94
C PRO A 217 -16.82 8.47 -8.77
N GLY A 218 -17.96 8.44 -8.07
CA GLY A 218 -18.78 9.62 -7.73
C GLY A 218 -18.82 9.93 -6.22
N GLY A 219 -17.91 9.37 -5.43
CA GLY A 219 -17.81 9.63 -3.99
C GLY A 219 -17.32 11.04 -3.67
N LEU A 220 -17.28 11.37 -2.38
CA LEU A 220 -16.89 12.72 -1.91
C LEU A 220 -15.51 13.16 -2.43
N ALA A 221 -14.54 12.24 -2.48
CA ALA A 221 -13.18 12.53 -2.92
C ALA A 221 -13.11 12.97 -4.39
N ALA A 222 -14.08 12.58 -5.23
CA ALA A 222 -14.12 12.97 -6.65
C ALA A 222 -14.33 14.48 -6.85
N LEU A 223 -14.75 15.23 -5.82
CA LEU A 223 -14.82 16.70 -5.87
C LEU A 223 -13.45 17.36 -6.02
N ALA A 224 -12.37 16.64 -5.70
CA ALA A 224 -10.99 17.10 -5.83
C ALA A 224 -10.27 16.46 -7.03
N ASP A 225 -10.98 15.70 -7.88
CA ASP A 225 -10.39 15.11 -9.08
C ASP A 225 -9.93 16.22 -10.04
N GLN A 226 -8.79 15.97 -10.68
CA GLN A 226 -8.30 16.80 -11.78
C GLN A 226 -8.57 16.09 -13.10
N ASP A 227 -8.82 16.85 -14.17
CA ASP A 227 -9.27 16.30 -15.45
C ASP A 227 -8.21 15.48 -16.18
N SER A 228 -6.92 15.83 -16.03
CA SER A 228 -5.85 15.15 -16.77
C SER A 228 -4.49 15.27 -16.08
N LEU A 229 -3.69 14.19 -16.21
CA LEU A 229 -2.28 14.19 -15.87
C LEU A 229 -1.48 14.23 -17.17
N VAL A 230 -0.62 15.22 -17.32
CA VAL A 230 0.34 15.25 -18.41
C VAL A 230 1.66 14.69 -17.89
N LEU A 231 1.97 13.46 -18.29
CA LEU A 231 3.29 12.87 -18.03
C LEU A 231 4.34 13.64 -18.85
N ASP A 232 5.48 13.93 -18.22
CA ASP A 232 6.63 14.36 -18.99
C ASP A 232 7.15 13.23 -19.89
N ALA A 233 7.90 13.59 -20.94
CA ALA A 233 8.34 12.63 -21.94
C ALA A 233 9.27 11.55 -21.36
N ALA A 234 10.04 11.86 -20.31
CA ALA A 234 10.98 10.93 -19.69
C ALA A 234 10.24 9.88 -18.85
N GLU A 235 9.25 10.31 -18.07
CA GLU A 235 8.40 9.41 -17.29
C GLU A 235 7.58 8.50 -18.20
N ALA A 236 7.00 9.06 -19.27
CA ALA A 236 6.24 8.27 -20.24
C ALA A 236 7.13 7.21 -20.93
N GLU A 237 8.38 7.54 -21.25
CA GLU A 237 9.32 6.57 -21.80
C GLU A 237 9.71 5.51 -20.78
N ARG A 238 9.94 5.90 -19.52
CA ARG A 238 10.28 4.98 -18.43
C ARG A 238 9.19 3.92 -18.23
N ILE A 239 7.92 4.32 -18.27
CA ILE A 239 6.78 3.40 -18.15
C ILE A 239 6.74 2.41 -19.32
N ARG A 240 6.93 2.90 -20.56
CA ARG A 240 6.91 2.07 -21.76
C ARG A 240 8.09 1.10 -21.84
N SER A 241 9.27 1.53 -21.41
CA SER A 241 10.48 0.72 -21.48
C SER A 241 10.57 -0.31 -20.34
N PHE A 242 9.85 -0.09 -19.23
CA PHE A 242 9.92 -0.94 -18.04
C PHE A 242 9.70 -2.43 -18.35
N GLN A 243 10.59 -3.26 -17.82
CA GLN A 243 10.51 -4.72 -17.86
C GLN A 243 10.48 -5.30 -16.45
N MET A 244 9.69 -6.36 -16.23
CA MET A 244 9.62 -7.04 -14.93
C MET A 244 10.98 -7.55 -14.42
N SER A 245 11.92 -7.87 -15.31
CA SER A 245 13.28 -8.29 -14.96
C SER A 245 14.11 -7.19 -14.27
N GLU A 246 13.66 -5.92 -14.32
CA GLU A 246 14.31 -4.83 -13.59
C GLU A 246 14.06 -4.93 -12.07
N LEU A 247 13.02 -5.66 -11.62
CA LEU A 247 12.78 -5.91 -10.20
C LEU A 247 13.78 -6.91 -9.61
N ASP A 248 14.28 -7.85 -10.41
CA ASP A 248 15.23 -8.89 -9.96
C ASP A 248 16.68 -8.35 -9.80
N ALA A 249 16.94 -7.13 -10.28
CA ALA A 249 18.28 -6.54 -10.33
C ALA A 249 18.66 -5.75 -9.07
N VAL A 250 17.76 -5.66 -8.08
CA VAL A 250 17.85 -4.83 -6.89
C VAL A 250 18.19 -5.65 -5.64
#